data_AF-S4P8T1-F1
#
_entry.id   AF-S4P8T1-F1
#
_cell.length_a   1.000
_cell.length_b   1.000
_cell.length_c   1.000
_cell.angle_alpha   90.00
_cell.angle_beta   90.00
_cell.angle_gamma   90.00
#
_symmetry.space_group_name_H-M   'P 1'
#
loop_
_entity.id
_entity.type
_entity.pdbx_description
1 polymer ?
#
loop_
_entity_poly.entity_id
_entity_poly.type
_entity_poly.pdbx_seq_one_letter_code
_entity_poly.pdbx_strand_id
1 'polypeptide(L)'
;MRNEQAACYAAQAIGYLTGKPGVCLVVSGPGLLHCIGGMANAQVNCWPLLVIAGSCPEDHEGIGGFQEWLQVESSRMYSKYAVRPPSPRLIPLHVEKAVRYACVGRPGVSYLDMPATLLSAEAE
;
A
#
# COMPACT_ATOMS: atom_id res chain seq x y z
N MET A 1 12.39 10.59 -4.93
CA MET A 1 13.22 9.39 -5.25
C MET A 1 13.17 9.14 -6.74
N ARG A 2 14.14 8.40 -7.32
CA ARG A 2 14.18 8.08 -8.76
C ARG A 2 13.63 6.70 -9.12
N ASN A 3 13.34 5.88 -8.11
CA ASN A 3 12.71 4.57 -8.23
C ASN A 3 11.87 4.31 -6.96
N GLU A 4 10.75 3.63 -7.09
CA GLU A 4 9.81 3.34 -6.02
C GLU A 4 10.39 2.40 -4.96
N GLN A 5 11.31 1.51 -5.35
CA GLN A 5 12.06 0.68 -4.40
C GLN A 5 12.84 1.55 -3.41
N ALA A 6 13.52 2.59 -3.90
CA ALA A 6 14.27 3.53 -3.06
C ALA A 6 13.32 4.36 -2.17
N ALA A 7 12.14 4.72 -2.66
CA ALA A 7 11.11 5.37 -1.85
C ALA A 7 10.60 4.45 -0.72
N CYS A 8 10.40 3.17 -1.02
CA CYS A 8 9.98 2.18 -0.05
C CYS A 8 11.05 1.99 1.05
N TYR A 9 12.32 1.87 0.67
CA TYR A 9 13.44 1.77 1.62
C TYR A 9 13.60 3.00 2.51
N ALA A 10 13.42 4.20 1.95
CA ALA A 10 13.45 5.43 2.75
C ALA A 10 12.28 5.51 3.73
N ALA A 11 11.08 5.14 3.31
CA ALA A 11 9.90 5.12 4.17
C ALA A 11 10.07 4.13 5.34
N GLN A 12 10.50 2.90 5.07
CA GLN A 12 10.70 1.93 6.16
C GLN A 12 11.84 2.33 7.11
N ALA A 13 12.83 3.11 6.67
CA ALA A 13 13.87 3.64 7.55
C ALA A 13 13.29 4.66 8.55
N ILE A 14 12.33 5.50 8.12
CA ILE A 14 11.54 6.34 9.04
C ILE A 14 10.77 5.44 10.02
N GLY A 15 10.17 4.37 9.51
CA GLY A 15 9.52 3.31 10.28
C GLY A 15 10.37 2.80 11.43
N TYR A 16 11.58 2.34 11.08
CA TYR A 16 12.57 1.82 11.99
C TYR A 16 13.02 2.85 13.03
N LEU A 17 13.37 4.06 12.60
CA LEU A 17 13.95 5.09 13.48
C LEU A 17 12.93 5.68 14.46
N THR A 18 11.67 5.80 14.04
CA THR A 18 10.65 6.53 14.81
C THR A 18 9.69 5.61 15.57
N GLY A 19 9.64 4.32 15.22
CA GLY A 19 8.61 3.40 15.69
C GLY A 19 7.20 3.70 15.17
N LYS A 20 7.04 4.73 14.33
CA LYS A 20 5.79 5.11 13.66
C LYS A 20 5.87 4.70 12.19
N PRO A 21 4.78 4.26 11.54
CA PRO A 21 4.86 3.81 10.16
C PRO A 21 5.35 4.92 9.24
N GLY A 22 6.43 4.65 8.50
CA GLY A 22 6.76 5.48 7.34
C GLY A 22 5.77 5.22 6.22
N VAL A 23 5.48 6.24 5.41
CA VAL A 23 4.49 6.13 4.32
C VAL A 23 5.20 6.18 2.96
N CYS A 24 4.90 5.22 2.10
CA CYS A 24 5.33 5.19 0.70
C CYS A 24 4.10 5.31 -0.20
N LEU A 25 4.02 6.37 -1.00
CA LEU A 25 2.94 6.62 -1.95
C LEU A 25 3.46 6.39 -3.37
N VAL A 26 2.78 5.51 -4.13
CA VAL A 26 3.15 5.16 -5.51
C VAL A 26 1.93 5.03 -6.41
N VAL A 27 2.17 4.86 -7.71
CA VAL A 27 1.13 4.63 -8.73
C VAL A 27 0.86 3.14 -8.93
N SER A 28 -0.12 2.84 -9.77
CA SER A 28 -0.53 1.49 -10.18
C SER A 28 0.54 0.68 -10.90
N GLY A 29 0.30 -0.63 -10.98
CA GLY A 29 1.07 -1.60 -11.75
C GLY A 29 2.56 -1.54 -11.43
N PRO A 30 3.41 -1.07 -12.35
CA PRO A 30 4.86 -1.00 -12.13
C PRO A 30 5.26 -0.18 -10.90
N GLY A 31 4.49 0.85 -10.54
CA GLY A 31 4.79 1.69 -9.36
C GLY A 31 4.81 0.86 -8.08
N LEU A 32 3.73 0.12 -7.81
CA LEU A 32 3.68 -0.80 -6.67
C LEU A 32 4.59 -2.01 -6.86
N LEU A 33 4.72 -2.56 -8.07
CA LEU A 33 5.57 -3.72 -8.33
C LEU A 33 7.03 -3.46 -7.90
N HIS A 34 7.55 -2.26 -8.18
CA HIS A 34 8.87 -1.84 -7.75
C HIS A 34 9.01 -1.68 -6.22
N CYS A 35 7.91 -1.52 -5.47
CA CYS A 35 7.94 -1.51 -4.01
C CYS A 35 8.00 -2.90 -3.37
N ILE A 36 7.63 -3.97 -4.07
CA ILE A 36 7.48 -5.32 -3.46
C ILE A 36 8.77 -5.78 -2.76
N GLY A 37 9.95 -5.53 -3.34
CA GLY A 37 11.22 -5.85 -2.69
C GLY A 37 11.45 -5.09 -1.37
N GLY A 38 11.06 -3.81 -1.32
CA GLY A 38 11.09 -3.01 -0.10
C GLY A 38 10.06 -3.46 0.93
N MET A 39 8.85 -3.81 0.50
CA MET A 39 7.81 -4.37 1.38
C MET A 39 8.29 -5.67 2.03
N ALA A 40 8.84 -6.59 1.24
CA ALA A 40 9.39 -7.84 1.76
C ALA A 40 10.50 -7.58 2.80
N ASN A 41 11.39 -6.61 2.53
CA ASN A 41 12.45 -6.23 3.46
C ASN A 41 11.89 -5.69 4.79
N ALA A 42 10.97 -4.72 4.73
CA ALA A 42 10.35 -4.14 5.92
C ALA A 42 9.57 -5.19 6.73
N GLN A 43 8.85 -6.08 6.06
CA GLN A 43 8.06 -7.14 6.71
C GLN A 43 8.94 -8.12 7.48
N VAL A 44 10.04 -8.58 6.87
CA VAL A 44 10.98 -9.52 7.52
C VAL A 44 11.69 -8.85 8.70
N ASN A 45 12.13 -7.60 8.53
CA ASN A 45 12.86 -6.85 9.55
C ASN A 45 11.96 -6.23 10.63
N CYS A 46 10.65 -6.39 10.52
CA CYS A 46 9.66 -5.86 11.45
C CYS A 46 9.63 -4.32 11.49
N TRP A 47 9.78 -3.67 10.34
CA TRP A 47 9.79 -2.21 10.27
C TRP A 47 8.40 -1.70 9.89
N PRO A 48 7.80 -0.80 10.68
CA PRO A 48 6.45 -0.33 10.42
C PRO A 48 6.44 0.51 9.13
N LEU A 49 5.67 0.06 8.15
CA LEU A 49 5.58 0.67 6.84
C LEU A 49 4.13 0.66 6.36
N LEU A 50 3.66 1.78 5.82
CA LEU A 50 2.40 1.89 5.10
C LEU A 50 2.70 2.19 3.64
N VAL A 51 2.29 1.29 2.74
CA VAL A 51 2.33 1.51 1.29
C VAL A 51 0.94 1.84 0.82
N ILE A 52 0.80 2.92 0.06
CA ILE A 52 -0.44 3.35 -0.58
C ILE A 52 -0.17 3.40 -2.07
N ALA A 53 -0.97 2.70 -2.87
CA ALA A 53 -0.85 2.74 -4.31
C ALA A 53 -2.17 3.07 -4.97
N GLY A 54 -2.10 3.88 -6.04
CA GLY A 54 -3.19 3.91 -7.01
C GLY A 54 -3.40 2.54 -7.67
N SER A 55 -4.59 2.29 -8.19
CA SER A 55 -4.88 1.12 -9.04
C SER A 55 -5.77 1.48 -10.22
N CYS A 56 -5.89 0.53 -11.16
CA CYS A 56 -6.77 0.62 -12.31
C CYS A 56 -8.21 0.99 -11.87
N PRO A 57 -8.93 1.82 -12.64
CA PRO A 57 -10.37 1.98 -12.48
C PRO A 57 -11.08 0.62 -12.36
N GLU A 58 -12.06 0.50 -11.46
CA GLU A 58 -12.77 -0.77 -11.23
C GLU A 58 -13.54 -1.26 -12.47
N ASP A 59 -13.99 -0.33 -13.32
CA ASP A 59 -14.65 -0.61 -14.60
C ASP A 59 -13.69 -1.08 -15.71
N HIS A 60 -12.38 -1.05 -15.46
CA HIS A 60 -11.35 -1.52 -16.38
C HIS A 60 -10.70 -2.84 -15.94
N GLU A 61 -11.15 -3.44 -14.83
CA GLU A 61 -10.65 -4.73 -14.35
C GLU A 61 -11.24 -5.91 -15.16
N GLY A 62 -10.42 -6.92 -15.44
CA GLY A 62 -10.78 -8.11 -16.20
C GLY A 62 -10.74 -7.95 -17.72
N ILE A 63 -10.46 -6.75 -18.24
CA ILE A 63 -10.42 -6.46 -19.68
C ILE A 63 -9.00 -6.14 -20.20
N GLY A 64 -7.97 -6.26 -19.36
CA GLY A 64 -6.60 -5.88 -19.72
C GLY A 64 -6.40 -4.36 -19.65
N GLY A 65 -6.99 -3.74 -18.64
CA GLY A 65 -6.93 -2.29 -18.42
C GLY A 65 -5.49 -1.78 -18.30
N PHE A 66 -5.29 -0.48 -18.56
CA PHE A 66 -3.97 0.12 -18.43
C PHE A 66 -3.41 -0.09 -17.02
N GLN A 67 -2.25 -0.73 -16.92
CA GLN A 67 -1.58 -1.09 -15.66
C GLN A 67 -2.45 -1.93 -14.71
N GLU A 68 -3.40 -2.70 -15.25
CA GLU A 68 -4.14 -3.70 -14.50
C GLU A 68 -3.18 -4.76 -13.92
N TRP A 69 -3.29 -5.00 -12.62
CA TRP A 69 -2.50 -5.99 -11.91
C TRP A 69 -3.19 -6.35 -10.60
N LEU A 70 -3.08 -7.61 -10.16
CA LEU A 70 -3.61 -8.12 -8.90
C LEU A 70 -2.78 -7.60 -7.70
N GLN A 71 -2.86 -6.29 -7.45
CA GLN A 71 -2.02 -5.56 -6.50
C GLN A 71 -2.20 -6.02 -5.06
N VAL A 72 -3.46 -6.22 -4.65
CA VAL A 72 -3.82 -6.64 -3.29
C VAL A 72 -3.28 -8.04 -3.04
N GLU A 73 -3.56 -8.99 -3.92
CA GLU A 73 -3.12 -10.38 -3.84
C GLU A 73 -1.60 -10.48 -3.80
N SER A 74 -0.92 -9.75 -4.69
CA SER A 74 0.54 -9.74 -4.75
C SER A 74 1.17 -9.16 -3.48
N SER A 75 0.51 -8.18 -2.85
CA SER A 75 0.97 -7.54 -1.62
C SER A 75 0.69 -8.37 -0.36
N ARG A 76 -0.29 -9.28 -0.37
CA ARG A 76 -0.67 -10.09 0.81
C ARG A 76 0.48 -10.91 1.37
N MET A 77 1.40 -11.39 0.53
CA MET A 77 2.54 -12.19 0.98
C MET A 77 3.56 -11.40 1.80
N TYR A 78 3.63 -10.08 1.60
CA TYR A 78 4.65 -9.20 2.18
C TYR A 78 4.05 -8.11 3.06
N SER A 79 2.84 -8.32 3.58
CA SER A 79 2.15 -7.39 4.45
C SER A 79 1.29 -8.11 5.48
N LYS A 80 1.07 -7.44 6.61
CA LYS A 80 0.13 -7.87 7.65
C LYS A 80 -1.32 -7.53 7.29
N TYR A 81 -1.49 -6.54 6.44
CA TYR A 81 -2.78 -6.02 6.01
C TYR A 81 -2.66 -5.51 4.59
N ALA A 82 -3.44 -6.06 3.66
CA ALA A 82 -3.52 -5.62 2.27
C ALA A 82 -5.00 -5.56 1.90
N VAL A 83 -5.47 -4.38 1.48
CA VAL A 83 -6.90 -4.17 1.22
C VAL A 83 -7.13 -3.04 0.23
N ARG A 84 -8.25 -3.14 -0.49
CA ARG A 84 -8.91 -2.05 -1.19
C ARG A 84 -10.12 -1.60 -0.35
N PRO A 85 -10.22 -0.33 0.08
CA PRO A 85 -11.44 0.16 0.72
C PRO A 85 -12.64 0.01 -0.25
N PRO A 86 -13.78 -0.53 0.20
CA PRO A 86 -14.90 -0.82 -0.70
C PRO A 86 -15.74 0.42 -1.05
N SER A 87 -15.52 1.56 -0.38
CA SER A 87 -16.18 2.82 -0.70
C SER A 87 -15.40 4.02 -0.12
N PRO A 88 -15.60 5.24 -0.65
CA PRO A 88 -14.86 6.43 -0.18
C PRO A 88 -15.06 6.70 1.31
N ARG A 89 -16.28 6.50 1.83
CA ARG A 89 -16.60 6.69 3.25
C ARG A 89 -15.83 5.76 4.18
N LEU A 90 -15.37 4.61 3.68
CA LEU A 90 -14.63 3.63 4.47
C LEU A 90 -13.11 3.82 4.37
N ILE A 91 -12.62 4.74 3.55
CA ILE A 91 -11.19 5.07 3.47
C ILE A 91 -10.61 5.41 4.86
N PRO A 92 -11.23 6.29 5.68
CA PRO A 92 -10.67 6.62 7.00
C PRO A 92 -10.51 5.38 7.91
N LEU A 93 -11.50 4.49 7.91
CA LEU A 93 -11.46 3.24 8.67
C LEU A 93 -10.32 2.33 8.22
N HIS A 94 -10.12 2.20 6.90
CA HIS A 94 -9.06 1.35 6.35
C HIS A 94 -7.66 1.95 6.56
N VAL A 95 -7.53 3.28 6.53
CA VAL A 95 -6.30 3.98 6.92
C VAL A 95 -5.97 3.75 8.38
N GLU A 96 -6.94 3.90 9.29
CA GLU A 96 -6.75 3.62 10.73
C GLU A 96 -6.29 2.17 10.95
N LYS A 97 -6.98 1.21 10.31
CA LYS A 97 -6.60 -0.22 10.37
C LYS A 97 -5.19 -0.45 9.84
N ALA A 98 -4.82 0.13 8.70
CA ALA A 98 -3.50 -0.05 8.11
C ALA A 98 -2.38 0.50 9.02
N VAL A 99 -2.58 1.69 9.60
CA VAL A 99 -1.63 2.25 10.58
C VAL A 99 -1.52 1.34 11.80
N ARG A 100 -2.65 0.88 12.35
CA ARG A 100 -2.67 -0.03 13.50
C ARG A 100 -1.98 -1.36 13.20
N TYR A 101 -2.27 -1.99 12.07
CA TYR A 101 -1.67 -3.27 11.68
C TYR A 101 -0.18 -3.16 11.37
N ALA A 102 0.29 -2.03 10.84
CA ALA A 102 1.73 -1.79 10.67
C ALA A 102 2.49 -1.77 12.01
N CYS A 103 1.85 -1.35 13.10
CA CYS A 103 2.49 -1.20 14.42
C CYS A 103 2.25 -2.35 15.40
N VAL A 104 1.05 -2.93 15.46
CA VAL A 104 0.64 -3.79 16.59
C VAL A 104 1.33 -5.16 16.58
N GLY A 105 1.77 -5.64 17.75
CA GLY A 105 2.48 -6.91 17.85
C GLY A 105 3.88 -6.81 17.22
N ARG A 106 4.25 -7.78 16.37
CA ARG A 106 5.45 -7.66 15.52
C ARG A 106 5.16 -6.62 14.43
N PRO A 107 5.84 -5.46 14.38
CA PRO A 107 5.56 -4.45 13.36
C PRO A 107 5.87 -4.98 11.96
N GLY A 108 5.37 -4.30 10.93
CA GLY A 108 5.58 -4.70 9.55
C GLY A 108 4.82 -3.82 8.57
N VAL A 109 4.50 -4.39 7.42
CA VAL A 109 3.93 -3.64 6.30
C VAL A 109 2.41 -3.72 6.32
N SER A 110 1.76 -2.60 6.00
CA SER A 110 0.38 -2.57 5.55
C SER A 110 0.29 -1.90 4.18
N TYR A 111 -0.64 -2.37 3.35
CA TYR A 111 -0.86 -1.93 1.99
C TYR A 111 -2.32 -1.50 1.80
N LEU A 112 -2.50 -0.35 1.15
CA LEU A 112 -3.78 0.19 0.75
C LEU A 112 -3.82 0.39 -0.77
N ASP A 113 -4.77 -0.28 -1.41
CA ASP A 113 -5.08 -0.14 -2.83
C ASP A 113 -6.16 0.95 -3.03
N MET A 114 -5.91 1.89 -3.94
CA MET A 114 -6.74 3.07 -4.17
C MET A 114 -7.10 3.21 -5.66
N PRO A 115 -8.19 2.56 -6.13
CA PRO A 115 -8.63 2.69 -7.52
C PRO A 115 -8.94 4.13 -7.91
N ALA A 116 -8.73 4.48 -9.18
CA ALA A 116 -9.05 5.81 -9.69
C ALA A 116 -10.55 6.17 -9.53
N THR A 117 -11.44 5.19 -9.69
CA THR A 117 -12.89 5.31 -9.44
C THR A 117 -13.18 5.67 -7.99
N LEU A 118 -12.53 4.98 -7.05
CA LEU A 118 -12.66 5.22 -5.62
C LEU A 118 -12.17 6.63 -5.23
N LEU A 119 -11.04 7.07 -5.79
CA LEU A 119 -10.44 8.37 -5.49
C LEU A 119 -11.22 9.56 -6.08
N SER A 120 -11.97 9.32 -7.15
CA SER A 120 -12.75 10.35 -7.84
C SER A 120 -14.21 10.41 -7.38
N ALA A 121 -14.66 9.44 -6.58
CA ALA A 121 -16.00 9.41 -6.03
C ALA A 121 -16.16 10.38 -4.84
N GLU A 122 -17.32 11.02 -4.72
CA GLU A 122 -17.63 11.93 -3.62
C GLU A 122 -17.87 11.15 -2.31
N ALA A 123 -17.26 11.63 -1.23
CA ALA A 123 -17.54 11.15 0.11
C ALA A 123 -18.67 11.98 0.73
N GLU A 124 -19.87 11.42 0.78
CA GLU A 124 -21.01 11.96 1.55
C GLU A 124 -20.80 11.82 3.07
#